data_AF-A0A4Y8ZNG1-F1
#
_entry.id   AF-A0A4Y8ZNG1-F1
#
_cell.length_a   1.000
_cell.length_b   1.000
_cell.length_c   1.000
_cell.angle_alpha   90.00
_cell.angle_beta   90.00
_cell.angle_gamma   90.00
#
_symmetry.space_group_name_H-M   'P 1'
#
loop_
_entity.id
_entity.type
_entity.pdbx_description
1 polymer ?
#
loop_
_entity_poly.entity_id
_entity_poly.type
_entity_poly.pdbx_seq_one_letter_code
_entity_poly.pdbx_strand_id
1 'polypeptide(L)'
;MKSLLLQTKSEKAGTIDGLNLFFGALLGANLGTLGRMPLGDYVELVIFLSAAVVGLRLISTSDRRLLALATLALIGIALVLRLSSGDYAEALSTGDLQRLEATLAIWVAFALLVEAAPTYTPVAPAQPTAPPDAEQPDRQA
;
A
#
# COMPACT_ATOMS: atom_id res chain seq x y z
N MET A 1 -18.55 -12.86 -15.26
CA MET A 1 -17.22 -12.45 -14.76
C MET A 1 -17.15 -11.03 -14.16
N LYS A 2 -18.21 -10.19 -14.20
CA LYS A 2 -18.18 -8.82 -13.62
C LYS A 2 -18.21 -8.76 -12.07
N SER A 3 -18.60 -9.84 -11.38
CA SER A 3 -18.82 -9.82 -9.93
C SER A 3 -17.56 -9.98 -9.07
N LEU A 4 -16.44 -10.47 -9.62
CA LEU A 4 -15.18 -10.64 -8.87
C LEU A 4 -14.38 -9.34 -8.70
N LEU A 5 -14.72 -8.30 -9.47
CA LEU A 5 -14.06 -6.98 -9.42
C LEU A 5 -14.73 -6.00 -8.46
N LEU A 6 -15.88 -6.35 -7.91
CA LEU A 6 -16.63 -5.51 -6.97
C LEU A 6 -16.19 -5.88 -5.55
N GLN A 7 -15.26 -5.10 -5.01
CA GLN A 7 -14.81 -5.22 -3.63
C GLN A 7 -15.54 -4.22 -2.74
N THR A 8 -15.80 -4.61 -1.50
CA THR A 8 -16.17 -3.66 -0.44
C THR A 8 -14.97 -2.76 -0.11
N LYS A 9 -15.22 -1.60 0.50
CA LYS A 9 -14.12 -0.74 0.99
C LYS A 9 -13.18 -1.47 1.97
N SER A 10 -13.73 -2.37 2.79
CA SER A 10 -12.97 -3.16 3.76
C SER A 10 -12.08 -4.21 3.08
N GLU A 11 -12.58 -4.89 2.05
CA GLU A 11 -11.80 -5.88 1.28
C GLU A 11 -10.66 -5.21 0.51
N LYS A 12 -10.91 -4.03 -0.07
CA LYS A 12 -9.87 -3.24 -0.73
C LYS A 12 -8.76 -2.83 0.25
N ALA A 13 -9.15 -2.31 1.42
CA ALA A 13 -8.18 -1.94 2.46
C ALA A 13 -7.36 -3.14 2.93
N GLY A 14 -8.00 -4.29 3.20
CA GLY A 14 -7.31 -5.52 3.58
C GLY A 14 -6.38 -6.05 2.48
N THR A 15 -6.76 -5.92 1.21
CA THR A 15 -5.92 -6.30 0.08
C THR A 15 -4.66 -5.44 0.02
N ILE A 16 -4.78 -4.12 0.19
CA ILE A 16 -3.62 -3.22 0.17
C ILE A 16 -2.72 -3.45 1.39
N ASP A 17 -3.28 -3.66 2.58
CA ASP A 17 -2.49 -4.00 3.76
C ASP A 17 -1.72 -5.32 3.56
N GLY A 18 -2.35 -6.34 2.97
CA GLY A 18 -1.69 -7.60 2.61
C GLY A 18 -0.56 -7.43 1.59
N LEU A 19 -0.78 -6.63 0.54
CA LEU A 19 0.26 -6.29 -0.44
C LEU A 19 1.43 -5.57 0.23
N ASN A 20 1.15 -4.58 1.09
CA ASN A 20 2.19 -3.83 1.77
C ASN A 20 3.02 -4.71 2.72
N LEU A 21 2.38 -5.65 3.42
CA LEU A 21 3.08 -6.60 4.27
C LEU A 21 3.97 -7.55 3.45
N PHE A 22 3.43 -8.12 2.37
CA PHE A 22 4.15 -9.06 1.51
C PHE A 22 5.36 -8.41 0.83
N PHE A 23 5.15 -7.28 0.16
CA PHE A 23 6.23 -6.60 -0.55
C PHE A 23 7.20 -5.90 0.40
N GLY A 24 6.75 -5.44 1.57
CA GLY A 24 7.64 -4.95 2.63
C GLY A 24 8.61 -6.04 3.11
N ALA A 25 8.11 -7.26 3.32
CA ALA A 25 8.94 -8.41 3.69
C ALA A 25 9.91 -8.81 2.55
N LEU A 26 9.43 -8.85 1.31
CA LEU A 26 10.25 -9.18 0.14
C LEU A 26 11.36 -8.15 -0.08
N LEU A 27 11.06 -6.87 0.11
CA LEU A 27 12.02 -5.78 0.04
C LEU A 27 13.06 -5.89 1.16
N GLY A 28 12.66 -6.21 2.39
CA GLY A 28 13.58 -6.50 3.48
C GLY A 28 14.51 -7.68 3.17
N ALA A 29 13.99 -8.75 2.56
CA ALA A 29 14.80 -9.89 2.12
C ALA A 29 15.82 -9.49 1.04
N ASN A 30 15.43 -8.64 0.09
CA ASN A 30 16.34 -8.09 -0.94
C ASN A 30 17.40 -7.17 -0.33
N LEU A 31 17.06 -6.38 0.71
CA LEU A 31 18.05 -5.57 1.42
C LEU A 31 19.07 -6.44 2.17
N GLY A 32 18.68 -7.63 2.63
CA GLY A 32 19.55 -8.59 3.27
C GLY A 32 20.67 -9.13 2.37
N THR A 33 20.55 -8.99 1.04
CA THR A 33 21.59 -9.42 0.08
C THR A 33 22.63 -8.33 -0.21
N LEU A 34 22.42 -7.10 0.25
CA LEU A 34 23.28 -5.93 -0.01
C LEU A 34 24.56 -5.86 0.84
N GLY A 35 25.19 -7.00 1.12
CA GLY A 35 26.28 -7.11 2.09
C GLY A 35 27.57 -6.34 1.78
N ARG A 36 27.68 -5.67 0.63
CA ARG A 36 28.84 -4.87 0.21
C ARG A 36 28.61 -3.36 0.23
N MET A 37 27.39 -2.92 0.53
CA MET A 37 27.03 -1.51 0.52
C MET A 37 27.61 -0.79 1.74
N PRO A 38 28.20 0.42 1.59
CA PRO A 38 28.56 1.26 2.72
C PRO A 38 27.36 1.53 3.62
N LEU A 39 27.57 1.57 4.95
CA LEU A 39 26.48 1.72 5.92
C LEU A 39 25.66 3.00 5.71
N GLY A 40 26.31 4.10 5.30
CA GLY A 40 25.63 5.37 5.02
C GLY A 40 24.60 5.23 3.89
N ASP A 41 25.04 4.68 2.76
CA ASP A 41 24.21 4.45 1.58
C ASP A 41 23.09 3.46 1.86
N TYR A 42 23.37 2.43 2.66
CA TYR A 42 22.37 1.46 3.10
C TYR A 42 21.27 2.13 3.95
N VAL A 43 21.64 2.97 4.91
CA VAL A 43 20.68 3.69 5.76
C VAL A 43 19.84 4.67 4.94
N GLU A 44 20.46 5.42 4.03
CA GLU A 44 19.75 6.34 3.13
C GLU A 44 18.75 5.57 2.24
N LEU A 45 19.17 4.45 1.65
CA LEU A 45 18.28 3.57 0.87
C LEU A 45 17.10 3.07 1.70
N VAL A 46 17.34 2.60 2.92
CA VAL A 46 16.27 2.15 3.84
C VAL A 46 15.28 3.28 4.14
N ILE A 47 15.76 4.50 4.37
CA ILE A 47 14.89 5.67 4.61
C ILE A 47 14.02 5.95 3.39
N PHE A 48 14.60 5.96 2.19
CA PHE A 48 13.86 6.19 0.95
C PHE A 48 12.81 5.11 0.68
N LEU A 49 13.19 3.84 0.83
CA LEU A 49 12.27 2.72 0.63
C LEU A 49 11.14 2.78 1.66
N SER A 50 11.45 3.05 2.93
CA SER A 50 10.45 3.22 3.98
C SER A 50 9.48 4.37 3.67
N ALA A 51 9.98 5.50 3.16
CA ALA A 51 9.15 6.61 2.74
C ALA A 51 8.23 6.22 1.56
N ALA A 52 8.71 5.43 0.60
CA ALA A 52 7.91 4.90 -0.48
C ALA A 52 6.80 3.95 0.02
N VAL A 53 7.11 3.06 0.97
CA VAL A 53 6.11 2.17 1.61
C VAL A 53 5.04 2.99 2.32
N VAL A 54 5.44 4.01 3.09
CA VAL A 54 4.51 4.91 3.77
C VAL A 54 3.64 5.68 2.76
N GLY A 55 4.23 6.16 1.66
CA GLY A 55 3.51 6.82 0.58
C GLY A 55 2.46 5.92 -0.07
N LEU A 56 2.82 4.67 -0.38
CA LEU A 56 1.89 3.66 -0.91
C LEU A 56 0.73 3.40 0.05
N ARG A 57 1.02 3.29 1.35
CA ARG A 57 -0.02 3.11 2.38
C ARG A 57 -0.93 4.32 2.51
N LEU A 58 -0.39 5.54 2.39
CA LEU A 58 -1.17 6.78 2.46
C LEU A 58 -2.14 6.93 1.28
N ILE A 59 -1.75 6.48 0.08
CA ILE A 59 -2.65 6.49 -1.11
C ILE A 59 -3.92 5.68 -0.84
N SER A 60 -3.77 4.53 -0.17
CA SER A 60 -4.88 3.62 0.10
C SER A 60 -5.83 4.09 1.19
N THR A 61 -5.36 4.93 2.11
CA THR A 61 -6.08 5.24 3.37
C THR A 61 -6.60 6.67 3.43
N SER A 62 -6.05 7.59 2.63
CA SER A 62 -6.44 9.00 2.67
C SER A 62 -7.53 9.34 1.66
N ASP A 63 -8.51 10.15 2.07
CA ASP A 63 -9.43 10.84 1.16
C ASP A 63 -8.69 11.80 0.19
N ARG A 64 -7.46 12.21 0.56
CA ARG A 64 -6.56 13.06 -0.23
C ARG A 64 -5.62 12.25 -1.14
N ARG A 65 -6.19 11.34 -1.94
CA ARG A 65 -5.45 10.43 -2.85
C ARG A 65 -4.45 11.15 -3.77
N LEU A 66 -4.82 12.33 -4.28
CA LEU A 66 -3.95 13.11 -5.17
C LEU A 66 -2.65 13.58 -4.49
N LEU A 67 -2.74 13.97 -3.22
CA LEU A 67 -1.60 14.47 -2.45
C LEU A 67 -0.66 13.31 -2.08
N ALA A 68 -1.23 12.15 -1.77
CA ALA A 68 -0.47 10.92 -1.54
C ALA A 68 0.22 10.42 -2.82
N LEU A 69 -0.46 10.48 -3.98
CA LEU A 69 0.14 10.18 -5.30
C LEU A 69 1.27 11.15 -5.64
N ALA A 70 1.10 12.45 -5.41
CA ALA A 70 2.14 13.45 -5.64
C ALA A 70 3.36 13.22 -4.73
N THR A 71 3.14 12.83 -3.48
CA THR A 71 4.21 12.52 -2.52
C THR A 71 4.96 11.26 -2.96
N LEU A 72 4.25 10.21 -3.37
CA LEU A 72 4.87 8.98 -3.87
C LEU A 72 5.66 9.23 -5.16
N ALA A 73 5.11 10.02 -6.08
CA ALA A 73 5.80 10.40 -7.31
C ALA A 73 7.08 11.19 -7.01
N LEU A 74 7.02 12.13 -6.07
CA LEU A 74 8.20 12.91 -5.64
C LEU A 74 9.29 12.01 -5.05
N ILE A 75 8.91 11.07 -4.17
CA ILE A 75 9.85 10.11 -3.56
C ILE A 75 10.43 9.18 -4.63
N GLY A 76 9.60 8.70 -5.56
CA GLY A 76 10.05 7.85 -6.67
C GLY A 76 11.02 8.56 -7.60
N ILE A 77 10.74 9.82 -7.96
CA ILE A 77 11.64 10.64 -8.77
C ILE A 77 12.95 10.88 -8.01
N ALA A 78 12.90 11.23 -6.74
CA ALA A 78 14.09 11.43 -5.92
C ALA A 78 14.94 10.15 -5.85
N LEU A 79 14.29 8.98 -5.69
CA LEU A 79 14.95 7.69 -5.68
C LEU A 79 15.62 7.37 -7.03
N VAL A 80 14.92 7.57 -8.15
CA VAL A 80 15.48 7.35 -9.50
C VAL A 80 16.65 8.28 -9.78
N LEU A 81 16.51 9.57 -9.45
CA LEU A 81 17.59 10.55 -9.61
C LEU A 81 18.81 10.20 -8.76
N ARG A 82 18.61 9.62 -7.58
CA ARG A 82 19.71 9.25 -6.71
C ARG A 82 20.38 7.94 -7.10
N LEU A 83 19.60 6.94 -7.50
CA LEU A 83 20.12 5.69 -8.07
C LEU A 83 20.87 5.93 -9.40
N SER A 84 20.46 6.89 -10.21
CA SER A 84 21.13 7.24 -11.47
C SER A 84 22.36 8.14 -11.30
N SER A 85 22.56 8.74 -10.12
CA SER A 85 23.65 9.68 -9.85
C SER A 85 25.05 9.05 -9.71
N GLY A 86 25.25 7.80 -10.10
CA GLY A 86 26.57 7.14 -10.16
C GLY A 86 27.11 6.67 -8.82
N ASP A 87 26.87 7.40 -7.73
CA ASP A 87 27.34 7.07 -6.37
C ASP A 87 26.87 5.67 -5.90
N TYR A 88 25.65 5.29 -6.26
CA TYR A 88 25.06 3.98 -5.91
C TYR A 88 25.38 2.86 -6.90
N ALA A 89 25.80 3.20 -8.13
CA ALA A 89 26.09 2.22 -9.17
C ALA A 89 27.38 1.44 -8.91
N GLU A 90 28.30 2.00 -8.12
CA GLU A 90 29.50 1.29 -7.64
C GLU A 90 29.23 0.44 -6.38
N ALA A 91 28.25 0.85 -5.55
CA ALA A 91 27.92 0.18 -4.29
C ALA A 91 26.95 -1.00 -4.45
N LEU A 92 26.07 -0.96 -5.46
CA LEU A 92 25.11 -2.02 -5.76
C LEU A 92 25.62 -2.89 -6.90
N SER A 93 25.51 -4.21 -6.74
CA SER A 93 25.63 -5.07 -7.92
C SER A 93 24.46 -4.78 -8.87
N THR A 94 24.70 -4.78 -10.18
CA THR A 94 23.65 -4.54 -11.18
C THR A 94 22.45 -5.47 -10.97
N GLY A 95 22.69 -6.70 -10.49
CA GLY A 95 21.63 -7.67 -10.18
C GLY A 95 20.79 -7.31 -8.95
N ASP A 96 21.37 -6.74 -7.90
CA ASP A 96 20.62 -6.32 -6.71
C ASP A 96 19.74 -5.10 -6.99
N LEU A 97 20.28 -4.15 -7.77
CA LEU A 97 19.52 -2.98 -8.22
C LEU A 97 18.30 -3.42 -9.06
N GLN A 98 18.51 -4.30 -10.05
CA GLN A 98 17.41 -4.83 -10.87
C GLN A 98 16.34 -5.56 -10.05
N ARG A 99 16.73 -6.29 -8.99
CA ARG A 99 15.78 -6.96 -8.08
C ARG A 99 14.96 -5.95 -7.29
N LEU A 100 15.58 -4.90 -6.77
CA LEU A 100 14.90 -3.82 -6.04
C LEU A 100 13.93 -3.07 -6.97
N GLU A 101 14.39 -2.69 -8.16
CA GLU A 101 13.58 -2.04 -9.19
C GLU A 101 12.38 -2.89 -9.58
N ALA A 102 12.58 -4.18 -9.88
CA ALA A 102 11.51 -5.09 -10.23
C ALA A 102 10.49 -5.25 -9.08
N THR A 103 10.98 -5.37 -7.84
CA THR A 103 10.13 -5.48 -6.65
C THR A 103 9.25 -4.24 -6.47
N LEU A 104 9.84 -3.05 -6.58
CA LEU A 104 9.11 -1.79 -6.49
C LEU A 104 8.12 -1.61 -7.63
N ALA A 105 8.53 -1.91 -8.88
CA ALA A 105 7.68 -1.78 -10.05
C ALA A 105 6.45 -2.69 -9.95
N ILE A 106 6.64 -3.94 -9.56
CA ILE A 106 5.54 -4.89 -9.36
C ILE A 106 4.65 -4.43 -8.20
N TRP A 107 5.22 -4.00 -7.07
CA TRP A 107 4.45 -3.51 -5.93
C TRP A 107 3.56 -2.33 -6.32
N VAL A 108 4.13 -1.31 -6.98
CA VAL A 108 3.40 -0.14 -7.46
C VAL A 108 2.30 -0.55 -8.44
N ALA A 109 2.59 -1.45 -9.39
CA ALA A 109 1.59 -1.92 -10.35
C ALA A 109 0.40 -2.61 -9.66
N PHE A 110 0.64 -3.48 -8.68
CA PHE A 110 -0.42 -4.12 -7.90
C PHE A 110 -1.20 -3.12 -7.05
N ALA A 111 -0.50 -2.19 -6.38
CA ALA A 111 -1.14 -1.15 -5.60
C ALA A 111 -2.08 -0.29 -6.47
N LEU A 112 -1.62 0.12 -7.67
CA LEU A 112 -2.43 0.87 -8.63
C LEU A 112 -3.61 0.06 -9.17
N LEU A 113 -3.42 -1.24 -9.41
CA LEU A 113 -4.48 -2.11 -9.90
C LEU A 113 -5.60 -2.29 -8.87
N VAL A 114 -5.23 -2.49 -7.59
CA VAL A 114 -6.20 -2.53 -6.49
C VAL A 114 -6.82 -1.17 -6.25
N GLU A 115 -6.05 -0.09 -6.41
CA GLU A 115 -6.57 1.26 -6.24
C GLU A 115 -7.59 1.63 -7.33
N ALA A 116 -7.36 1.21 -8.58
CA ALA A 116 -8.25 1.40 -9.71
C ALA A 116 -9.50 0.50 -9.68
N ALA A 117 -9.52 -0.54 -8.82
CA ALA A 117 -10.66 -1.44 -8.71
C ALA A 117 -11.89 -0.71 -8.12
N PRO A 118 -13.08 -0.86 -8.72
CA PRO A 118 -14.30 -0.20 -8.26
C PRO A 118 -14.77 -0.77 -6.92
N THR A 119 -15.13 0.12 -5.99
CA THR A 119 -15.70 -0.26 -4.69
C THR A 119 -17.22 -0.15 -4.68
N TYR A 120 -17.91 -1.15 -4.12
CA TYR A 120 -19.34 -1.07 -3.83
C TYR A 120 -19.60 -0.87 -2.34
N THR A 121 -20.68 -0.16 -2.02
CA THR A 121 -21.18 -0.03 -0.64
C THR A 121 -22.34 -1.00 -0.49
N PRO A 122 -22.20 -2.07 0.31
CA PRO A 122 -23.34 -2.93 0.63
C PRO A 122 -24.46 -2.08 1.20
N VAL A 123 -25.62 -2.07 0.56
CA VAL A 123 -26.83 -1.48 1.14
C VAL A 123 -27.10 -2.32 2.39
N ALA A 124 -26.96 -1.72 3.57
CA ALA A 124 -27.25 -2.40 4.82
C ALA A 124 -28.67 -2.98 4.72
N PRO A 125 -28.88 -4.29 4.99
CA PRO A 125 -30.22 -4.85 4.98
C PRO A 125 -31.06 -3.99 5.92
N ALA A 126 -32.19 -3.48 5.42
CA ALA A 126 -33.10 -2.65 6.20
C ALA A 126 -33.31 -3.35 7.54
N GLN A 127 -32.86 -2.71 8.63
CA GLN A 127 -33.11 -3.26 9.97
C GLN A 127 -34.61 -3.52 10.03
N PRO A 128 -35.05 -4.76 10.38
CA PRO A 128 -36.45 -5.01 10.61
C PRO A 128 -36.91 -3.96 11.60
N THR A 129 -37.71 -3.00 11.14
CA THR A 129 -38.33 -2.01 12.01
C THR A 129 -39.06 -2.83 13.06
N ALA A 130 -38.62 -2.74 14.31
CA ALA A 130 -39.32 -3.37 15.41
C ALA A 130 -40.81 -3.01 15.26
N PRO A 131 -41.74 -3.98 15.37
CA PRO A 131 -43.16 -3.71 15.26
C PRO A 131 -43.53 -2.51 16.16
N PRO A 132 -44.34 -1.56 15.69
CA PRO A 132 -44.72 -0.36 16.46
C PRO A 132 -45.39 -0.66 17.81
N ASP A 133 -45.75 -1.91 18.07
CA ASP A 133 -46.61 -2.32 19.18
C ASP A 133 -45.94 -3.35 20.09
N ALA A 134 -44.72 -3.07 20.56
CA ALA A 134 -44.28 -3.65 21.84
C ALA A 134 -45.01 -2.90 22.97
N GLU A 135 -46.30 -3.17 23.08
CA GLU A 135 -47.15 -2.81 24.21
C GLU A 135 -46.38 -3.20 25.49
N GLN A 136 -45.84 -2.20 26.18
CA GLN A 136 -45.23 -2.41 27.49
C GLN A 136 -46.34 -2.97 28.38
N PRO A 137 -46.22 -4.23 28.86
CA PRO A 137 -47.24 -4.76 29.73
C PRO A 137 -47.23 -3.91 30.99
N ASP A 138 -48.37 -3.26 31.19
CA ASP A 138 -48.80 -2.56 32.40
C ASP A 138 -48.08 -3.16 33.61
N ARG A 139 -47.06 -2.47 34.11
CA ARG A 139 -46.52 -2.75 35.44
C ARG A 139 -47.56 -2.25 36.43
N GLN A 140 -48.57 -3.07 36.67
CA GLN A 140 -49.48 -2.92 37.78
C GLN A 140 -48.75 -3.26 39.09
N ALA A 141 -48.96 -2.36 40.06
CA ALA A 141 -48.72 -2.43 41.51
C ALA A 141 -47.27 -2.25 42.00
#